data_AF-A0A848CJR2-F1
#
_entry.id   AF-A0A848CJR2-F1
#
_cell.length_a   1.000
_cell.length_b   1.000
_cell.length_c   1.000
_cell.angle_alpha   90.00
_cell.angle_beta   90.00
_cell.angle_gamma   90.00
#
_symmetry.space_group_name_H-M   'P 1'
#
loop_
_entity.id
_entity.type
_entity.pdbx_description
1 polymer ?
#
loop_
_entity_poly.entity_id
_entity_poly.type
_entity_poly.pdbx_seq_one_letter_code
_entity_poly.pdbx_strand_id
1 'polypeptide(L)'
;MHPAKEIHMVKRHLRLLVVTVACIALLGGCASKYGAQTTQVNYYPQCYSPVAQLRADEDRVTNSTAGGAAGGALLGALIGGLATGKVEGALAGAVAGGAAGAVGGNIYGKSQQRENDRRLLASYAAQLGEDSAGMDRATAAARLSARCYDEQFKKAAAQYKVGAITRQDFQDRYMEIRSGLEETSRILKLTSDHVIERDAEYQKTLAQAQAKGQVSQRQQAPRKEKKAWNNSRRELESTRQDVDMRLATYEQTVNNLML
;
A
#
# COMPACT_ATOMS: atom_id res chain seq x y z
N MET A 1 -31.63 -52.31 -9.73
CA MET A 1 -30.60 -51.54 -9.00
C MET A 1 -30.20 -50.37 -9.89
N HIS A 2 -30.54 -49.14 -9.50
CA HIS A 2 -30.50 -47.95 -10.39
C HIS A 2 -29.20 -47.15 -10.19
N PRO A 3 -28.30 -47.05 -11.20
CA PRO A 3 -27.00 -46.38 -11.09
C PRO A 3 -27.07 -44.84 -11.11
N ALA A 4 -28.25 -44.24 -11.28
CA ALA A 4 -28.40 -42.79 -11.41
C ALA A 4 -28.26 -42.00 -10.09
N LYS A 5 -28.41 -42.66 -8.92
CA LYS A 5 -28.44 -41.97 -7.61
C LYS A 5 -27.05 -41.64 -7.07
N GLU A 6 -26.03 -42.43 -7.43
CA GLU A 6 -24.63 -42.23 -7.01
C GLU A 6 -23.97 -41.01 -7.67
N ILE A 7 -24.22 -40.78 -8.97
CA ILE A 7 -23.58 -39.72 -9.75
C ILE A 7 -23.98 -38.32 -9.22
N HIS A 8 -25.22 -38.16 -8.76
CA HIS A 8 -25.70 -36.91 -8.16
C HIS A 8 -25.07 -36.62 -6.79
N MET A 9 -24.75 -37.66 -6.01
CA MET A 9 -24.15 -37.52 -4.68
C MET A 9 -22.69 -37.06 -4.79
N VAL A 10 -21.91 -37.68 -5.68
CA VAL A 10 -20.50 -37.33 -5.94
C VAL A 10 -20.37 -35.89 -6.45
N LYS A 11 -21.27 -35.44 -7.34
CA LYS A 11 -21.26 -34.07 -7.88
C LYS A 11 -21.62 -33.02 -6.82
N ARG A 12 -22.44 -33.36 -5.83
CA ARG A 12 -22.80 -32.49 -4.70
C ARG A 12 -21.66 -32.40 -3.68
N HIS A 13 -20.96 -33.51 -3.41
CA HIS A 13 -19.76 -33.53 -2.55
C HIS A 13 -18.58 -32.80 -3.20
N LEU A 14 -18.38 -32.92 -4.51
CA LEU A 14 -17.35 -32.16 -5.24
C LEU A 14 -17.63 -30.65 -5.22
N ARG A 15 -18.90 -30.24 -5.37
CA ARG A 15 -19.30 -28.83 -5.22
C ARG A 15 -19.09 -28.32 -3.79
N LEU A 16 -19.42 -29.13 -2.77
CA LEU A 16 -19.19 -28.76 -1.37
C LEU A 16 -17.69 -28.65 -1.04
N LEU A 17 -16.86 -29.53 -1.59
CA LEU A 17 -15.40 -29.49 -1.46
C LEU A 17 -14.79 -28.27 -2.13
N VAL A 18 -15.24 -27.90 -3.33
CA VAL A 18 -14.79 -26.66 -4.00
C VAL A 18 -15.20 -25.42 -3.20
N VAL A 19 -16.41 -25.40 -2.62
CA VAL A 19 -16.85 -24.28 -1.76
C VAL A 19 -16.05 -24.23 -0.46
N THR A 20 -15.73 -25.36 0.17
CA THR A 20 -14.92 -25.39 1.40
C THR A 20 -13.46 -25.03 1.15
N VAL A 21 -12.85 -25.48 0.04
CA VAL A 21 -11.50 -25.06 -0.37
C VAL A 21 -11.47 -23.56 -0.71
N ALA A 22 -12.51 -23.04 -1.37
CA ALA A 22 -12.64 -21.61 -1.63
C ALA A 22 -12.81 -20.81 -0.32
N CYS A 23 -13.57 -21.31 0.66
CA CYS A 23 -13.69 -20.69 1.97
C CYS A 23 -12.38 -20.73 2.77
N ILE A 24 -11.60 -21.80 2.68
CA ILE A 24 -10.29 -21.91 3.36
C ILE A 24 -9.25 -20.97 2.70
N ALA A 25 -9.32 -20.76 1.38
CA ALA A 25 -8.49 -19.76 0.69
C ALA A 25 -8.85 -18.32 1.07
N LEU A 26 -10.10 -18.06 1.47
CA LEU A 26 -10.56 -16.75 1.98
C LEU A 26 -10.25 -16.51 3.47
N LEU A 27 -9.81 -17.54 4.19
CA LEU A 27 -9.41 -17.44 5.61
C LEU A 27 -7.92 -17.11 5.80
N GLY A 28 -7.18 -16.84 4.72
CA GLY A 28 -5.92 -16.12 4.80
C GLY A 28 -6.21 -14.73 5.34
N GLY A 29 -6.15 -14.55 6.66
CA GLY A 29 -6.33 -13.27 7.32
C GLY A 29 -5.52 -12.21 6.58
N CYS A 30 -6.16 -11.10 6.24
CA CYS A 30 -5.52 -10.04 5.48
C CYS A 30 -4.37 -9.49 6.33
N ALA A 31 -3.16 -9.98 6.10
CA ALA A 31 -1.97 -9.48 6.77
C ALA A 31 -1.74 -8.04 6.30
N SER A 32 -1.47 -7.14 7.25
CA SER A 32 -1.04 -5.77 6.96
C SER A 32 0.00 -5.76 5.84
N LYS A 33 -0.18 -4.88 4.85
CA LYS A 33 0.81 -4.63 3.80
C LYS A 33 2.18 -4.29 4.38
N TYR A 34 2.22 -3.71 5.59
CA TYR A 34 3.44 -3.27 6.26
C TYR A 34 4.07 -4.33 7.18
N GLY A 35 3.50 -5.54 7.23
CA GLY A 35 3.94 -6.62 8.11
C GLY A 35 3.60 -6.34 9.58
N ALA A 36 4.24 -7.01 10.53
CA ALA A 36 4.09 -6.67 11.96
C ALA A 36 4.91 -5.41 12.32
N GLN A 37 4.48 -4.69 13.37
CA GLN A 37 5.30 -3.64 13.98
C GLN A 37 6.55 -4.27 14.58
N THR A 38 7.73 -3.71 14.28
CA THR A 38 9.02 -4.21 14.79
C THR A 38 9.63 -3.31 15.86
N THR A 39 9.22 -2.04 15.88
CA THR A 39 9.71 -1.05 16.82
C THR A 39 9.01 -1.19 18.17
N GLN A 40 9.77 -1.39 19.25
CA GLN A 40 9.23 -1.22 20.60
C GLN A 40 9.39 0.25 21.01
N VAL A 41 8.28 0.87 21.39
CA VAL A 41 8.19 2.32 21.61
C VAL A 41 8.15 2.59 23.10
N ASN A 42 9.30 2.95 23.68
CA ASN A 42 9.47 3.19 25.11
C ASN A 42 9.89 4.64 25.40
N TYR A 43 10.78 5.23 24.59
CA TYR A 43 11.39 6.54 24.81
C TYR A 43 10.79 7.64 23.93
N TYR A 44 10.37 7.32 22.70
CA TYR A 44 10.03 8.31 21.67
C TYR A 44 8.69 8.03 20.95
N PRO A 45 7.56 7.90 21.68
CA PRO A 45 6.25 7.67 21.06
C PRO A 45 5.81 8.76 20.09
N GLN A 46 6.19 10.01 20.36
CA GLN A 46 5.93 11.14 19.47
C GLN A 46 6.65 11.04 18.12
N CYS A 47 7.84 10.40 18.07
CA CYS A 47 8.57 10.21 16.83
C CYS A 47 7.99 9.06 16.00
N TYR A 48 7.50 8.00 16.67
CA TYR A 48 6.85 6.87 16.00
C TYR A 48 5.42 7.18 15.54
N SER A 49 4.72 8.12 16.19
CA SER A 49 3.29 8.39 15.97
C SER A 49 2.86 8.53 14.49
N PRO A 50 3.57 9.25 13.60
CA PRO A 50 3.18 9.33 12.19
C PRO A 50 3.20 7.98 11.46
N VAL A 51 4.15 7.11 11.82
CA VAL A 51 4.28 5.76 11.26
C VAL A 51 3.20 4.84 11.84
N ALA A 52 2.94 4.95 13.15
CA ALA A 52 1.85 4.22 13.80
C ALA A 52 0.48 4.53 13.17
N GLN A 53 0.22 5.80 12.86
CA GLN A 53 -1.01 6.22 12.18
C GLN A 53 -1.10 5.63 10.77
N LEU A 54 -0.01 5.64 10.01
CA LEU A 54 0.03 5.05 8.68
C LEU A 54 -0.30 3.55 8.71
N ARG A 55 0.19 2.83 9.72
CA ARG A 55 -0.14 1.41 9.94
C ARG A 55 -1.59 1.22 10.35
N ALA A 56 -2.08 2.00 11.30
CA ALA A 56 -3.47 1.91 11.75
C ALA A 56 -4.49 2.23 10.64
N ASP A 57 -4.18 3.19 9.78
CA ASP A 57 -5.00 3.54 8.62
C ASP A 57 -5.03 2.39 7.60
N GLU A 58 -3.89 1.73 7.38
CA GLU A 58 -3.81 0.54 6.52
C GLU A 58 -4.54 -0.65 7.14
N ASP A 59 -4.31 -0.96 8.42
CA ASP A 59 -4.96 -2.06 9.13
C ASP A 59 -6.49 -1.94 9.16
N ARG A 60 -7.02 -0.72 9.32
CA ARG A 60 -8.48 -0.47 9.29
C ARG A 60 -9.06 -0.75 7.92
N VAL A 61 -8.34 -0.35 6.88
CA VAL A 61 -8.77 -0.53 5.49
C VAL A 61 -8.67 -2.00 5.09
N THR A 62 -7.64 -2.70 5.56
CA THR A 62 -7.41 -4.13 5.35
C THR A 62 -8.42 -5.01 6.11
N ASN A 63 -8.79 -4.67 7.35
CA ASN A 63 -9.71 -5.46 8.18
C ASN A 63 -11.21 -5.18 7.97
N SER A 64 -11.57 -4.16 7.20
CA SER A 64 -12.99 -3.89 6.89
C SER A 64 -13.54 -4.99 5.96
N THR A 65 -14.82 -5.37 6.06
CA THR A 65 -15.47 -6.46 5.26
C THR A 65 -15.40 -6.25 3.72
N ALA A 66 -14.96 -5.09 3.26
CA ALA A 66 -14.67 -4.77 1.86
C ALA A 66 -13.15 -4.85 1.49
N GLY A 67 -12.27 -5.04 2.49
CA GLY A 67 -10.80 -4.89 2.42
C GLY A 67 -10.05 -5.99 1.68
N GLY A 68 -10.67 -7.14 1.41
CA GLY A 68 -10.04 -8.25 0.66
C GLY A 68 -9.80 -8.00 -0.83
N ALA A 69 -10.27 -6.86 -1.35
CA ALA A 69 -9.92 -6.34 -2.68
C ALA A 69 -9.94 -4.79 -2.72
N ALA A 70 -10.62 -4.13 -1.77
CA ALA A 70 -10.79 -2.68 -1.76
C ALA A 70 -9.77 -1.89 -0.91
N GLY A 71 -8.64 -2.52 -0.54
CA GLY A 71 -7.64 -1.88 0.33
C GLY A 71 -7.07 -0.57 -0.23
N GLY A 72 -7.04 -0.42 -1.55
CA GLY A 72 -6.73 0.85 -2.19
C GLY A 72 -7.92 1.83 -2.22
N ALA A 73 -9.06 1.37 -2.73
CA ALA A 73 -10.22 2.20 -3.06
C ALA A 73 -10.85 2.94 -1.86
N LEU A 74 -10.77 2.38 -0.64
CA LEU A 74 -11.37 3.00 0.55
C LEU A 74 -10.56 4.18 1.09
N LEU A 75 -9.23 4.15 0.98
CA LEU A 75 -8.35 5.26 1.35
C LEU A 75 -8.57 6.48 0.42
N GLY A 76 -8.92 6.24 -0.84
CA GLY A 76 -9.38 7.27 -1.78
C GLY A 76 -10.82 7.74 -1.50
N ALA A 77 -11.73 6.85 -1.11
CA ALA A 77 -13.13 7.18 -0.83
C ALA A 77 -13.31 8.07 0.42
N LEU A 78 -12.48 7.92 1.45
CA LEU A 78 -12.57 8.75 2.67
C LEU A 78 -12.09 10.19 2.44
N ILE A 79 -11.10 10.41 1.55
CA ILE A 79 -10.63 11.76 1.20
C ILE A 79 -11.49 12.39 0.09
N GLY A 80 -11.98 11.61 -0.87
CA GLY A 80 -12.84 12.09 -1.97
C GLY A 80 -14.28 12.38 -1.56
N GLY A 81 -14.84 11.63 -0.60
CA GLY A 81 -16.23 11.78 -0.15
C GLY A 81 -16.48 13.02 0.70
N LEU A 82 -15.49 13.44 1.51
CA LEU A 82 -15.58 14.65 2.33
C LEU A 82 -15.24 15.94 1.55
N ALA A 83 -14.44 15.84 0.48
CA ALA A 83 -14.03 17.01 -0.31
C ALA A 83 -15.04 17.43 -1.40
N THR A 84 -15.93 16.53 -1.85
CA THR A 84 -16.80 16.80 -3.03
C THR A 84 -18.31 16.78 -2.75
N GLY A 85 -18.75 16.34 -1.56
CA GLY A 85 -20.15 16.43 -1.13
C GLY A 85 -21.16 15.67 -2.02
N LYS A 86 -20.70 14.77 -2.89
CA LYS A 86 -21.54 14.03 -3.85
C LYS A 86 -21.38 12.53 -3.68
N VAL A 87 -22.51 11.87 -3.45
CA VAL A 87 -22.64 10.41 -3.25
C VAL A 87 -22.19 9.61 -4.49
N GLU A 88 -22.13 10.25 -5.66
CA GLU A 88 -21.64 9.66 -6.92
C GLU A 88 -20.13 9.33 -6.89
N GLY A 89 -19.33 10.00 -6.05
CA GLY A 89 -17.89 9.74 -5.91
C GLY A 89 -17.57 8.41 -5.20
N ALA A 90 -18.48 7.93 -4.36
CA ALA A 90 -18.33 6.67 -3.62
C ALA A 90 -18.54 5.44 -4.53
N LEU A 91 -19.41 5.56 -5.54
CA LEU A 91 -19.68 4.46 -6.49
C LEU A 91 -18.59 4.34 -7.57
N ALA A 92 -17.97 5.47 -7.96
CA ALA A 92 -16.83 5.47 -8.88
C ALA A 92 -15.57 4.85 -8.26
N GLY A 93 -15.38 4.95 -6.94
CA GLY A 93 -14.27 4.33 -6.21
C GLY A 93 -14.36 2.79 -6.12
N ALA A 94 -15.58 2.23 -6.10
CA ALA A 94 -15.79 0.78 -6.05
C ALA A 94 -15.33 0.04 -7.32
N VAL A 95 -15.22 0.74 -8.46
CA VAL A 95 -14.83 0.17 -9.76
C VAL A 95 -13.31 0.14 -9.96
N ALA A 96 -12.53 0.89 -9.18
CA ALA A 96 -11.07 0.96 -9.31
C ALA A 96 -10.32 -0.04 -8.41
N GLY A 97 -10.96 -0.60 -7.38
CA GLY A 97 -10.31 -1.44 -6.38
C GLY A 97 -10.49 -2.95 -6.55
N GLY A 98 -11.66 -3.43 -6.98
CA GLY A 98 -11.97 -4.86 -7.02
C GLY A 98 -12.51 -5.26 -8.39
N ALA A 99 -11.79 -6.15 -9.06
CA ALA A 99 -12.00 -6.59 -10.43
C ALA A 99 -11.72 -5.52 -11.48
N ALA A 100 -10.65 -5.73 -12.26
CA ALA A 100 -10.77 -5.49 -13.69
C ALA A 100 -12.06 -6.21 -14.12
N GLY A 101 -13.13 -5.43 -14.29
CA GLY A 101 -14.49 -5.92 -14.37
C GLY A 101 -14.59 -7.06 -15.37
N ALA A 102 -15.36 -8.08 -15.03
CA ALA A 102 -15.79 -9.10 -15.97
C ALA A 102 -16.45 -8.42 -17.17
N VAL A 103 -15.67 -8.12 -18.20
CA VAL A 103 -16.18 -7.86 -19.56
C VAL A 103 -16.60 -9.21 -20.13
N GLY A 104 -17.70 -9.73 -19.57
CA GLY A 104 -18.53 -10.76 -20.19
C GLY A 104 -19.01 -10.25 -21.55
N GLY A 105 -18.89 -11.11 -22.56
CA GLY A 105 -18.75 -10.71 -23.96
C GLY A 105 -20.05 -10.37 -24.71
N ASN A 106 -19.80 -9.98 -25.97
CA ASN A 106 -20.72 -9.94 -27.13
C ASN A 106 -21.79 -8.81 -27.09
N ILE A 107 -22.13 -8.04 -28.14
CA ILE A 107 -21.80 -7.99 -29.58
C ILE A 107 -21.92 -6.50 -30.01
N TYR A 108 -20.85 -5.94 -30.57
CA TYR A 108 -20.76 -4.77 -31.46
C TYR A 108 -21.75 -3.57 -31.30
N GLY A 109 -21.21 -2.46 -30.80
CA GLY A 109 -21.68 -1.09 -31.06
C GLY A 109 -20.53 -0.08 -30.86
N LYS A 110 -20.20 0.75 -31.87
CA LYS A 110 -19.08 1.74 -31.80
C LYS A 110 -19.20 2.71 -30.60
N SER A 111 -20.41 2.98 -30.11
CA SER A 111 -20.66 3.79 -28.91
C SER A 111 -20.22 3.09 -27.62
N GLN A 112 -20.47 1.79 -27.51
CA GLN A 112 -20.19 1.00 -26.30
C GLN A 112 -18.69 0.75 -26.10
N GLN A 113 -17.93 0.61 -27.19
CA GLN A 113 -16.48 0.49 -27.15
C GLN A 113 -15.81 1.76 -26.60
N ARG A 114 -16.28 2.95 -27.02
CA ARG A 114 -15.78 4.24 -26.52
C ARG A 114 -16.01 4.44 -25.03
N GLU A 115 -17.17 3.99 -24.56
CA GLU A 115 -17.53 4.09 -23.15
C GLU A 115 -16.70 3.13 -22.29
N ASN A 116 -16.47 1.90 -22.77
CA ASN A 116 -15.63 0.92 -22.11
C ASN A 116 -14.17 1.37 -22.00
N ASP A 117 -13.61 1.92 -23.10
CA ASP A 117 -12.27 2.51 -23.10
C ASP A 117 -12.13 3.63 -22.08
N ARG A 118 -13.14 4.51 -22.02
CA ARG A 118 -13.15 5.66 -21.10
C ARG A 118 -13.23 5.21 -19.65
N ARG A 119 -14.04 4.19 -19.34
CA ARG A 119 -14.16 3.61 -17.99
C ARG A 119 -12.85 2.97 -17.54
N LEU A 120 -12.20 2.18 -18.41
CA LEU A 120 -10.93 1.54 -18.09
C LEU A 120 -9.80 2.56 -17.85
N LEU A 121 -9.69 3.59 -18.69
CA LEU A 121 -8.68 4.64 -18.49
C LEU A 121 -8.97 5.52 -17.27
N ALA A 122 -10.25 5.75 -16.96
CA ALA A 122 -10.66 6.47 -15.77
C ALA A 122 -10.31 5.69 -14.49
N SER A 123 -10.52 4.36 -14.47
CA SER A 123 -10.12 3.54 -13.32
C SER A 123 -8.61 3.53 -13.13
N TYR A 124 -7.83 3.53 -14.21
CA TYR A 124 -6.37 3.67 -14.11
C TYR A 124 -5.92 5.03 -13.61
N ALA A 125 -6.53 6.10 -14.11
CA ALA A 125 -6.24 7.45 -13.66
C ALA A 125 -6.53 7.59 -12.16
N ALA A 126 -7.65 7.03 -11.70
CA ALA A 126 -8.02 6.98 -10.28
C ALA A 126 -6.99 6.19 -9.46
N GLN A 127 -6.61 4.99 -9.92
CA GLN A 127 -5.59 4.16 -9.27
C GLN A 127 -4.25 4.89 -9.15
N LEU A 128 -3.76 5.51 -10.23
CA LEU A 128 -2.51 6.28 -10.19
C LEU A 128 -2.59 7.45 -9.21
N GLY A 129 -3.74 8.11 -9.12
CA GLY A 129 -3.97 9.19 -8.15
C GLY A 129 -3.96 8.70 -6.70
N GLU A 130 -4.61 7.57 -6.43
CA GLU A 130 -4.64 6.92 -5.12
C GLU A 130 -3.25 6.43 -4.69
N ASP A 131 -2.53 5.75 -5.59
CA ASP A 131 -1.16 5.32 -5.37
C ASP A 131 -0.25 6.53 -5.07
N SER A 132 -0.41 7.64 -5.81
CA SER A 132 0.32 8.89 -5.56
C SER A 132 0.05 9.43 -4.16
N ALA A 133 -1.22 9.54 -3.76
CA ALA A 133 -1.60 10.02 -2.44
C ALA A 133 -1.10 9.09 -1.31
N GLY A 134 -1.11 7.77 -1.54
CA GLY A 134 -0.55 6.79 -0.61
C GLY A 134 0.96 6.95 -0.41
N MET A 135 1.70 7.13 -1.51
CA MET A 135 3.15 7.39 -1.49
C MET A 135 3.49 8.72 -0.81
N ASP A 136 2.71 9.77 -1.09
CA ASP A 136 2.92 11.10 -0.51
C ASP A 136 2.67 11.08 1.00
N ARG A 137 1.64 10.35 1.47
CA ARG A 137 1.38 10.16 2.91
C ARG A 137 2.51 9.39 3.58
N ALA A 138 2.97 8.28 2.99
CA ALA A 138 4.07 7.48 3.52
C ALA A 138 5.37 8.31 3.60
N THR A 139 5.66 9.07 2.53
CA THR A 139 6.77 10.02 2.46
C THR A 139 6.69 11.07 3.56
N ALA A 140 5.52 11.69 3.75
CA ALA A 140 5.32 12.72 4.77
C ALA A 140 5.49 12.16 6.19
N ALA A 141 4.89 11.00 6.48
CA ALA A 141 5.02 10.32 7.77
C ALA A 141 6.48 9.95 8.06
N ALA A 142 7.18 9.38 7.07
CA ALA A 142 8.60 9.02 7.19
C ALA A 142 9.48 10.24 7.46
N ARG A 143 9.27 11.36 6.75
CA ARG A 143 10.02 12.59 6.95
C ARG A 143 9.82 13.20 8.34
N LEU A 144 8.58 13.18 8.85
CA LEU A 144 8.27 13.67 10.19
C LEU A 144 8.93 12.80 11.26
N SER A 145 8.79 11.47 11.14
CA SER A 145 9.41 10.48 12.02
C SER A 145 10.94 10.61 12.00
N ALA A 146 11.56 10.62 10.82
CA ALA A 146 13.00 10.73 10.65
C ALA A 146 13.56 12.02 11.27
N ARG A 147 12.94 13.17 11.00
CA ARG A 147 13.36 14.44 11.62
C ARG A 147 13.26 14.39 13.14
N CYS A 148 12.18 13.83 13.69
CA CYS A 148 12.04 13.71 15.13
C CYS A 148 13.14 12.83 15.72
N TYR A 149 13.39 11.66 15.14
CA TYR A 149 14.44 10.74 15.60
C TYR A 149 15.85 11.33 15.48
N ASP A 150 16.12 12.19 14.49
CA ASP A 150 17.39 12.91 14.36
C ASP A 150 17.69 13.79 15.56
N GLU A 151 16.69 14.59 15.94
CA GLU A 151 16.80 15.51 17.05
C GLU A 151 16.98 14.75 18.37
N GLN A 152 16.25 13.65 18.54
CA GLN A 152 16.39 12.80 19.72
C GLN A 152 17.75 12.09 19.78
N PHE A 153 18.25 11.61 18.64
CA PHE A 153 19.57 10.99 18.55
C PHE A 153 20.67 11.98 18.94
N LYS A 154 20.66 13.18 18.34
CA LYS A 154 21.65 14.24 18.62
C LYS A 154 21.62 14.64 20.10
N LYS A 155 20.44 14.78 20.70
CA LYS A 155 20.28 15.09 22.13
C LYS A 155 20.83 13.98 23.02
N ALA A 156 20.45 12.73 22.75
CA ALA A 156 20.93 11.59 23.53
C ALA A 156 22.45 11.43 23.43
N ALA A 157 23.01 11.60 22.23
CA ALA A 157 24.46 11.55 22.01
C ALA A 157 25.19 12.68 22.76
N ALA A 158 24.64 13.90 22.76
CA ALA A 158 25.20 15.01 23.53
C ALA A 158 25.13 14.78 25.04
N GLN A 159 24.00 14.29 25.55
CA GLN A 159 23.83 13.94 26.96
C GLN A 159 24.81 12.85 27.40
N TYR A 160 25.03 11.83 26.56
CA TYR A 160 25.99 10.77 26.85
C TYR A 160 27.43 11.32 26.91
N LYS A 161 27.82 12.16 25.94
CA LYS A 161 29.16 12.79 25.90
C LYS A 161 29.51 13.57 27.18
N VAL A 162 28.52 14.19 27.82
CA VAL A 162 28.71 14.98 29.05
C VAL A 162 28.43 14.18 30.32
N GLY A 163 28.17 12.87 30.22
CA GLY A 163 27.90 11.98 31.36
C GLY A 163 26.52 12.16 32.00
N ALA A 164 25.58 12.85 31.33
CA ALA A 164 24.23 13.06 31.84
C ALA A 164 23.32 11.82 31.71
N ILE A 165 23.67 10.87 30.84
CA ILE A 165 23.01 9.57 30.73
C ILE A 165 24.06 8.46 30.69
N THR A 166 23.68 7.26 31.10
CA THR A 166 24.59 6.10 31.10
C THR A 166 24.79 5.56 29.68
N ARG A 167 25.83 4.73 29.50
CA ARG A 167 26.04 3.98 28.25
C ARG A 167 24.82 3.12 27.90
N GLN A 168 24.22 2.47 28.90
CA GLN A 168 23.03 1.65 28.73
C GLN A 168 21.84 2.50 28.26
N ASP A 169 21.57 3.64 28.91
CA ASP A 169 20.49 4.55 28.50
C ASP A 169 20.66 5.03 27.06
N PHE A 170 21.89 5.35 26.66
CA PHE A 170 22.18 5.78 25.29
C PHE A 170 21.94 4.66 24.28
N GLN A 171 22.38 3.43 24.58
CA GLN A 171 22.16 2.25 23.75
C GLN A 171 20.67 1.93 23.59
N ASP A 172 19.89 1.94 24.68
CA ASP A 172 18.46 1.63 24.65
C ASP A 172 17.69 2.66 23.81
N ARG A 173 18.01 3.95 23.97
CA ARG A 173 17.45 5.04 23.14
C ARG A 173 17.84 4.88 21.66
N TYR A 174 19.08 4.52 21.37
CA TYR A 174 19.55 4.27 20.00
C TYR A 174 18.85 3.08 19.35
N MET A 175 18.64 1.98 20.09
CA MET A 175 17.96 0.79 19.60
C MET A 175 16.50 1.08 19.17
N GLU A 176 15.79 1.91 19.93
CA GLU A 176 14.46 2.38 19.54
C GLU A 176 14.50 3.28 18.30
N ILE A 177 15.43 4.23 18.24
CA ILE A 177 15.63 5.10 17.06
C ILE A 177 15.92 4.25 15.81
N ARG A 178 16.84 3.30 15.93
CA ARG A 178 17.25 2.42 14.83
C ARG A 178 16.09 1.58 14.33
N SER A 179 15.41 0.86 15.24
CA SER A 179 14.26 0.02 14.86
C SER A 179 13.12 0.83 14.24
N GLY A 180 12.84 2.04 14.76
CA GLY A 180 11.86 2.97 14.18
C GLY A 180 12.17 3.39 12.75
N LEU A 181 13.43 3.70 12.46
CA LEU A 181 13.88 4.09 11.12
C LEU A 181 13.98 2.90 10.17
N GLU A 182 14.42 1.72 10.63
CA GLU A 182 14.41 0.48 9.85
C GLU A 182 12.99 0.09 9.43
N GLU A 183 12.03 0.20 10.36
CA GLU A 183 10.62 -0.04 10.07
C GLU A 183 10.08 0.99 9.07
N THR A 184 10.45 2.27 9.24
CA THR A 184 10.07 3.35 8.31
C THR A 184 10.61 3.06 6.90
N SER A 185 11.89 2.71 6.75
CA SER A 185 12.49 2.35 5.46
C SER A 185 11.80 1.15 4.81
N ARG A 186 11.47 0.12 5.61
CA ARG A 186 10.72 -1.05 5.15
C ARG A 186 9.34 -0.67 4.62
N ILE A 187 8.60 0.19 5.33
CA ILE A 187 7.28 0.68 4.89
C ILE A 187 7.36 1.43 3.57
N LEU A 188 8.37 2.30 3.41
CA LEU A 188 8.60 3.02 2.15
C LEU A 188 8.90 2.05 1.01
N LYS A 189 9.74 1.03 1.25
CA LYS A 189 10.05 -0.03 0.28
C LYS A 189 8.80 -0.80 -0.14
N LEU A 190 8.06 -1.34 0.82
CA LEU A 190 6.82 -2.10 0.57
C LEU A 190 5.77 -1.25 -0.15
N THR A 191 5.74 0.07 0.12
CA THR A 191 4.89 1.00 -0.61
C THR A 191 5.31 1.11 -2.07
N SER A 192 6.62 1.27 -2.34
CA SER A 192 7.19 1.36 -3.69
C SER A 192 6.94 0.09 -4.50
N ASP A 193 7.25 -1.08 -3.92
CA ASP A 193 7.12 -2.38 -4.57
C ASP A 193 5.65 -2.64 -4.96
N HIS A 194 4.72 -2.34 -4.06
CA HIS A 194 3.30 -2.54 -4.30
C HIS A 194 2.74 -1.68 -5.44
N VAL A 195 3.10 -0.39 -5.52
CA VAL A 195 2.59 0.47 -6.60
C VAL A 195 3.20 0.08 -7.96
N ILE A 196 4.43 -0.42 -7.97
CA ILE A 196 5.08 -0.94 -9.19
C ILE A 196 4.34 -2.17 -9.70
N GLU A 197 4.04 -3.12 -8.81
CA GLU A 197 3.32 -4.33 -9.15
C GLU A 197 1.92 -4.01 -9.69
N ARG A 198 1.17 -3.14 -9.00
CA ARG A 198 -0.15 -2.68 -9.43
C ARG A 198 -0.13 -2.01 -10.81
N ASP A 199 0.88 -1.19 -11.09
CA ASP A 199 1.03 -0.56 -12.40
C ASP A 199 1.34 -1.59 -13.50
N ALA A 200 2.21 -2.56 -13.22
CA ALA A 200 2.57 -3.62 -14.15
C ALA A 200 1.37 -4.53 -14.48
N GLU A 201 0.57 -4.89 -13.48
CA GLU A 201 -0.66 -5.67 -13.65
C GLU A 201 -1.68 -4.94 -14.52
N TYR A 202 -1.86 -3.63 -14.28
CA TYR A 202 -2.74 -2.82 -15.10
C TYR A 202 -2.27 -2.76 -16.56
N GLN A 203 -0.97 -2.50 -16.80
CA GLN A 203 -0.41 -2.44 -18.15
C GLN A 203 -0.58 -3.77 -18.89
N LYS A 204 -0.39 -4.90 -18.20
CA LYS A 204 -0.63 -6.23 -18.76
C LYS A 204 -2.10 -6.43 -19.14
N THR A 205 -3.03 -6.02 -18.27
CA THR A 205 -4.47 -6.12 -18.51
C THR A 205 -4.91 -5.26 -19.70
N LEU A 206 -4.38 -4.02 -19.79
CA LEU A 206 -4.63 -3.12 -20.91
C LEU A 206 -4.13 -3.71 -22.24
N ALA A 207 -2.90 -4.24 -22.26
CA ALA A 207 -2.34 -4.85 -23.46
C ALA A 207 -3.15 -6.07 -23.93
N GLN A 208 -3.63 -6.90 -22.99
CA GLN A 208 -4.51 -8.03 -23.31
C GLN A 208 -5.87 -7.58 -23.85
N ALA A 209 -6.47 -6.52 -23.28
CA ALA A 209 -7.72 -5.96 -23.75
C ALA A 209 -7.59 -5.37 -25.17
N GLN A 210 -6.46 -4.71 -25.46
CA GLN A 210 -6.13 -4.21 -26.80
C GLN A 210 -5.94 -5.34 -27.81
N ALA A 211 -5.21 -6.40 -27.44
CA ALA A 211 -5.01 -7.57 -28.30
C ALA A 211 -6.33 -8.29 -28.64
N LYS A 212 -7.31 -8.27 -27.73
CA LYS A 212 -8.65 -8.82 -27.94
C LYS A 212 -9.60 -7.87 -28.67
N GLY A 213 -9.13 -6.69 -29.10
CA GLY A 213 -9.95 -5.66 -29.74
C GLY A 213 -11.01 -5.04 -28.82
N GLN A 214 -10.94 -5.30 -27.51
CA GLN A 214 -11.87 -4.78 -26.50
C GLN A 214 -11.59 -3.31 -26.19
N VAL A 215 -10.34 -2.87 -26.40
CA VAL A 215 -9.88 -1.50 -26.20
C VAL A 215 -9.14 -0.98 -27.42
N SER A 216 -9.30 0.29 -27.80
CA SER A 216 -8.55 0.84 -28.94
C SER A 216 -7.06 0.95 -28.63
N GLN A 217 -6.21 0.54 -29.57
CA GLN A 217 -4.76 0.79 -29.53
C GLN A 217 -4.39 2.29 -29.51
N ARG A 218 -5.32 3.18 -29.90
CA ARG A 218 -5.05 4.62 -30.01
C ARG A 218 -5.24 5.38 -28.69
N GLN A 219 -5.91 4.79 -27.70
CA GLN A 219 -6.04 5.42 -26.39
C GLN A 219 -4.75 5.25 -25.58
N GLN A 220 -4.30 6.35 -25.00
CA GLN A 220 -3.08 6.42 -24.23
C GLN A 220 -3.38 6.43 -22.74
N ALA A 221 -2.42 5.93 -21.96
CA ALA A 221 -2.41 6.06 -20.51
C ALA A 221 -2.62 7.53 -20.09
N PRO A 222 -3.29 7.77 -18.94
CA PRO A 222 -3.52 9.09 -18.38
C PRO A 222 -2.18 9.77 -18.05
N ARG A 223 -1.70 10.61 -18.99
CA ARG A 223 -0.33 11.16 -18.97
C ARG A 223 -0.05 12.04 -17.74
N LYS A 224 -1.05 12.80 -17.27
CA LYS A 224 -0.88 13.73 -16.14
C LYS A 224 -0.72 12.95 -14.83
N GLU A 225 -1.62 11.99 -14.61
CA GLU A 225 -1.67 11.10 -13.46
C GLU A 225 -0.42 10.22 -13.42
N LYS A 226 0.01 9.70 -14.58
CA LYS A 226 1.26 8.93 -14.67
C LYS A 226 2.49 9.76 -14.33
N LYS A 227 2.52 11.03 -14.73
CA LYS A 227 3.61 11.96 -14.36
C LYS A 227 3.62 12.26 -12.86
N ALA A 228 2.45 12.49 -12.26
CA ALA A 228 2.32 12.69 -10.81
C ALA A 228 2.79 11.45 -10.05
N TRP A 229 2.34 10.27 -10.45
CA TRP A 229 2.75 8.98 -9.88
C TRP A 229 4.27 8.77 -9.96
N ASN A 230 4.90 9.08 -11.09
CA ASN A 230 6.36 9.01 -11.23
C ASN A 230 7.10 9.99 -10.31
N ASN A 231 6.51 11.16 -10.01
CA ASN A 231 7.10 12.12 -9.08
C ASN A 231 7.00 11.62 -7.64
N SER A 232 5.80 11.21 -7.20
CA SER A 232 5.59 10.65 -5.85
C SER A 232 6.47 9.42 -5.60
N ARG A 233 6.64 8.56 -6.62
CA ARG A 233 7.58 7.43 -6.54
C ARG A 233 9.03 7.83 -6.32
N ARG A 234 9.51 8.85 -7.05
CA ARG A 234 10.88 9.35 -6.88
C ARG A 234 11.08 9.96 -5.50
N GLU A 235 10.09 10.67 -5.00
CA GLU A 235 10.13 11.29 -3.67
C GLU A 235 10.14 10.23 -2.56
N LEU A 236 9.35 9.16 -2.71
CA LEU A 236 9.30 8.02 -1.81
C LEU A 236 10.67 7.32 -1.73
N GLU A 237 11.26 7.01 -2.89
CA GLU A 237 12.57 6.35 -2.96
C GLU A 237 13.68 7.25 -2.40
N SER A 238 13.68 8.54 -2.74
CA SER A 238 14.64 9.51 -2.19
C SER A 238 14.51 9.62 -0.66
N THR A 239 13.29 9.60 -0.13
CA THR A 239 13.05 9.63 1.32
C THR A 239 13.52 8.35 2.00
N ARG A 240 13.35 7.20 1.36
CA ARG A 240 13.88 5.93 1.86
C ARG A 240 15.41 5.97 1.94
N GLN A 241 16.07 6.45 0.89
CA GLN A 241 17.53 6.59 0.85
C GLN A 241 18.05 7.56 1.93
N ASP A 242 17.32 8.65 2.20
CA ASP A 242 17.64 9.56 3.31
C ASP A 242 17.55 8.85 4.68
N VAL A 243 16.50 8.07 4.91
CA VAL A 243 16.34 7.27 6.13
C VAL A 243 17.47 6.24 6.28
N ASP A 244 17.82 5.53 5.21
CA ASP A 244 18.91 4.54 5.20
C ASP A 244 20.29 5.20 5.47
N MET A 245 20.52 6.39 4.92
CA MET A 245 21.75 7.17 5.16
C MET A 245 21.87 7.62 6.62
N ARG A 246 20.75 8.03 7.23
CA ARG A 246 20.69 8.43 8.65
C ARG A 246 21.01 7.26 9.57
N LEU A 247 20.46 6.08 9.28
CA LEU A 247 20.79 4.84 10.01
C LEU A 247 22.30 4.57 10.02
N ALA A 248 22.94 4.61 8.85
CA ALA A 248 24.39 4.42 8.74
C ALA A 248 25.19 5.48 9.52
N THR A 249 24.74 6.74 9.47
CA THR A 249 25.39 7.86 10.19
C THR A 249 25.30 7.69 11.70
N TYR A 250 24.15 7.24 12.21
CA TYR A 250 23.95 7.01 13.64
C TYR A 250 24.78 5.83 14.13
N GLU A 251 24.84 4.75 13.36
CA GLU A 251 25.69 3.60 13.68
C GLU A 251 27.15 4.00 13.80
N GLN A 252 27.67 4.77 12.85
CA GLN A 252 29.04 5.28 12.92
C GLN A 252 29.26 6.18 14.14
N THR A 253 28.30 7.05 14.46
CA THR A 253 28.38 7.94 15.62
C THR A 253 28.40 7.16 16.93
N VAL A 254 27.54 6.15 17.05
CA VAL A 254 27.45 5.26 18.21
C VAL A 254 28.73 4.47 18.39
N ASN A 255 29.29 3.92 17.30
CA ASN A 255 30.58 3.22 17.35
C ASN A 255 31.69 4.15 17.84
N ASN A 256 31.79 5.37 17.31
CA ASN A 256 32.81 6.34 17.74
C ASN A 256 32.67 6.78 19.21
N LEU A 257 31.44 6.80 19.74
CA LEU A 257 31.15 7.20 21.12
C LEU A 257 31.40 6.09 22.15
N MET A 258 31.41 4.84 21.70
CA MET A 258 31.45 3.67 22.57
C MET A 258 32.78 2.90 22.53
N LEU A 259 33.72 3.35 21.70
CA LEU A 259 35.15 3.03 21.74
C LEU A 259 35.80 3.70 22.96
#